data_AF-A0A1B6L119-F1
#
_entry.id   AF-A0A1B6L119-F1
#
_cell.length_a   1.000
_cell.length_b   1.000
_cell.length_c   1.000
_cell.angle_alpha   90.00
_cell.angle_beta   90.00
_cell.angle_gamma   90.00
#
_symmetry.space_group_name_H-M   'P 1'
#
loop_
_entity.id
_entity.type
_entity.pdbx_description
1 polymer ?
#
loop_
_entity_poly.entity_id
_entity_poly.type
_entity_poly.pdbx_seq_one_letter_code
_entity_poly.pdbx_strand_id
1 'polypeptide(L)'
;LLSKFGEVSEEGQYHSMIKDPNKRFVFSLGTLIGGRMATLNMCVALLSNAITIAVRYSAVRKQFGPSEHCELSIIEYPLQQWRLFPYLAALFAMKAAARELHERNFHLTKILHDPTQLLSQEEMAALTEMHALLSACKAVFSWTTQAAIQQCREACGGHGYLKCAGFADLRNNNDASCTYEGDNNVLQQQASQWVVRLWEQRGGQRGLFPLGSVDLLYRSRAGRMSATSERELCHPPVVLEAYEWLVSWLAERTAQLYQSQVQGGTDRFTARNHSQVYRGRSLSLAYAEHYMLMCLWRQCEVAGQQCADSQDVLTQLCALFGLTSLEKHLVFLHQGDYIDGRQSQLIQSAILTLCGQLKNETVSLVDVVAPPDFILNSVLGHSSGEVYKNLEQALLTTAGNLERPAWWTELSGKFRSRL
;
A
#
# COMPACT_ATOMS: atom_id res chain seq x y z
N LEU A 1 -32.84 17.24 9.19
CA LEU A 1 -32.37 16.46 8.02
C LEU A 1 -31.22 17.23 7.38
N LEU A 2 -30.08 16.60 7.03
CA LEU A 2 -29.09 17.24 6.15
C LEU A 2 -29.63 17.19 4.71
N SER A 3 -30.13 18.31 4.17
CA SER A 3 -30.95 18.33 2.96
C SER A 3 -30.22 18.71 1.65
N LYS A 4 -28.89 18.81 1.66
CA LYS A 4 -28.10 19.30 0.51
C LYS A 4 -28.35 18.55 -0.81
N PHE A 5 -28.53 17.23 -0.77
CA PHE A 5 -28.72 16.38 -1.96
C PHE A 5 -30.12 15.75 -2.07
N GLY A 6 -30.94 15.92 -1.04
CA GLY A 6 -32.29 15.39 -0.99
C GLY A 6 -33.01 15.91 0.24
N GLU A 7 -34.23 16.36 0.06
CA GLU A 7 -35.11 16.87 1.10
C GLU A 7 -36.38 16.02 1.19
N VAL A 8 -37.03 16.10 2.35
CA VAL A 8 -38.35 15.52 2.55
C VAL A 8 -39.26 16.67 2.94
N SER A 9 -40.33 16.89 2.17
CA SER A 9 -41.30 17.95 2.43
C SER A 9 -42.07 17.70 3.73
N GLU A 10 -42.80 18.70 4.22
CA GLU A 10 -43.66 18.54 5.41
C GLU A 10 -44.74 17.46 5.21
N GLU A 11 -45.16 17.22 3.97
CA GLU A 11 -46.10 16.16 3.57
C GLU A 11 -45.44 14.79 3.40
N GLY A 12 -44.14 14.67 3.70
CA GLY A 12 -43.40 13.40 3.62
C GLY A 12 -42.94 13.02 2.20
N GLN A 13 -42.94 13.94 1.23
CA GLN A 13 -42.51 13.67 -0.14
C GLN A 13 -41.00 13.89 -0.30
N TYR A 14 -40.30 12.91 -0.87
CA TYR A 14 -38.86 13.03 -1.14
C TYR A 14 -38.60 13.81 -2.44
N HIS A 15 -37.78 14.86 -2.34
CA HIS A 15 -37.33 15.66 -3.46
C HIS A 15 -35.79 15.67 -3.54
N SER A 16 -35.24 15.68 -4.75
CA SER A 16 -33.80 15.82 -4.97
C SER A 16 -33.53 16.63 -6.22
N MET A 17 -32.56 17.54 -6.11
CA MET A 17 -32.07 18.36 -7.24
C MET A 17 -31.42 17.51 -8.33
N ILE A 18 -30.90 16.32 -7.99
CA ILE A 18 -30.28 15.39 -8.93
C ILE A 18 -31.32 14.34 -9.33
N LYS A 19 -32.01 14.58 -10.45
CA LYS A 19 -33.11 13.70 -10.92
C LYS A 19 -32.65 12.28 -11.28
N ASP A 20 -31.48 12.15 -11.90
CA ASP A 20 -30.92 10.86 -12.32
C ASP A 20 -30.36 10.10 -11.10
N PRO A 21 -30.91 8.91 -10.77
CA PRO A 21 -30.44 8.10 -9.64
C PRO A 21 -28.97 7.69 -9.75
N ASN A 22 -28.46 7.42 -10.96
CA ASN A 22 -27.07 7.03 -11.16
C ASN A 22 -26.14 8.22 -10.89
N LYS A 23 -26.49 9.41 -11.37
CA LYS A 23 -25.71 10.62 -11.06
C LYS A 23 -25.71 10.90 -9.56
N ARG A 24 -26.87 10.78 -8.90
CA ARG A 24 -26.98 10.96 -7.44
C ARG A 24 -26.09 9.98 -6.67
N PHE A 25 -26.02 8.73 -7.13
CA PHE A 25 -25.11 7.74 -6.56
C PHE A 25 -23.64 8.16 -6.72
N VAL A 26 -23.19 8.58 -7.91
CA VAL A 26 -21.80 9.04 -8.12
C VAL A 26 -21.45 10.25 -7.25
N PHE A 27 -22.35 11.22 -7.10
CA PHE A 27 -22.15 12.34 -6.17
C PHE A 27 -21.96 11.88 -4.72
N SER A 28 -22.72 10.86 -4.31
CA SER A 28 -22.58 10.24 -2.97
C SER A 28 -21.27 9.47 -2.82
N LEU A 29 -20.69 8.93 -3.90
CA LEU A 29 -19.35 8.34 -3.86
C LEU A 29 -18.27 9.39 -3.60
N GLY A 30 -18.47 10.62 -4.11
CA GLY A 30 -17.56 11.74 -3.92
C GLY A 30 -17.29 12.07 -2.45
N THR A 31 -18.26 11.87 -1.55
CA THR A 31 -18.08 12.13 -0.12
C THR A 31 -17.17 11.10 0.56
N LEU A 32 -17.08 9.87 0.03
CA LEU A 32 -16.23 8.80 0.55
C LEU A 32 -14.76 8.95 0.13
N ILE A 33 -14.48 9.75 -0.90
CA ILE A 33 -13.13 9.97 -1.42
C ILE A 33 -12.24 10.60 -0.34
N GLY A 34 -12.75 11.60 0.39
CA GLY A 34 -12.00 12.33 1.41
C GLY A 34 -11.51 11.43 2.56
N GLY A 35 -12.40 10.60 3.12
CA GLY A 35 -12.05 9.68 4.21
C GLY A 35 -11.04 8.62 3.79
N ARG A 36 -11.20 8.05 2.59
CA ARG A 36 -10.24 7.09 2.03
C ARG A 36 -8.88 7.74 1.75
N MET A 37 -8.86 8.95 1.18
CA MET A 37 -7.62 9.71 0.98
C MET A 37 -6.88 9.98 2.30
N ALA A 38 -7.61 10.37 3.36
CA ALA A 38 -7.03 10.54 4.69
C ALA A 38 -6.42 9.22 5.21
N THR A 39 -7.07 8.09 4.95
CA THR A 39 -6.57 6.76 5.30
C THR A 39 -5.26 6.43 4.58
N LEU A 40 -5.17 6.70 3.27
CA LEU A 40 -3.95 6.48 2.49
C LEU A 40 -2.77 7.30 3.07
N ASN A 41 -3.00 8.58 3.36
CA ASN A 41 -1.99 9.47 3.94
C ASN A 41 -1.55 9.00 5.34
N MET A 42 -2.49 8.51 6.16
CA MET A 42 -2.17 7.93 7.46
C MET A 42 -1.28 6.69 7.32
N CYS A 43 -1.59 5.79 6.38
CA CYS A 43 -0.79 4.60 6.11
C CYS A 43 0.64 4.96 5.67
N VAL A 44 0.79 5.99 4.83
CA VAL A 44 2.09 6.53 4.41
C VAL A 44 2.88 7.09 5.60
N ALA A 45 2.24 7.87 6.48
CA ALA A 45 2.90 8.45 7.65
C ALA A 45 3.36 7.37 8.64
N LEU A 46 2.47 6.41 8.97
CA LEU A 46 2.79 5.32 9.88
C LEU A 46 3.89 4.40 9.33
N LEU A 47 3.87 4.12 8.02
CA LEU A 47 4.93 3.37 7.37
C LEU A 47 6.26 4.13 7.36
N SER A 48 6.24 5.43 7.08
CA SER A 48 7.44 6.29 7.14
C SER A 48 8.11 6.19 8.52
N ASN A 49 7.32 6.28 9.60
CA ASN A 49 7.85 6.17 10.95
C ASN A 49 8.43 4.78 11.21
N ALA A 50 7.67 3.72 10.93
CA ALA A 50 8.08 2.35 11.22
C ALA A 50 9.36 1.95 10.48
N ILE A 51 9.44 2.26 9.17
CA ILE A 51 10.61 1.89 8.36
C ILE A 51 11.84 2.71 8.74
N THR A 52 11.66 3.99 9.08
CA THR A 52 12.76 4.86 9.58
C THR A 52 13.38 4.28 10.84
N ILE A 53 12.55 3.88 11.81
CA ILE A 53 13.02 3.29 13.07
C ILE A 53 13.82 2.01 12.79
N ALA A 54 13.25 1.10 11.98
CA ALA A 54 13.89 -0.19 11.71
C ALA A 54 15.19 -0.06 10.91
N VAL A 55 15.24 0.81 9.90
CA VAL A 55 16.44 1.00 9.08
C VAL A 55 17.56 1.67 9.89
N ARG A 56 17.28 2.77 10.60
CA ARG A 56 18.29 3.45 11.44
C ARG A 56 18.83 2.51 12.52
N TYR A 57 17.95 1.78 13.20
CA TYR A 57 18.36 0.76 14.18
C TYR A 57 19.21 -0.34 13.52
N SER A 58 18.80 -0.84 12.35
CA SER A 58 19.52 -1.90 11.64
C SER A 58 20.92 -1.47 11.20
N ALA A 59 21.14 -0.19 10.92
CA ALA A 59 22.44 0.34 10.53
C ALA A 59 23.42 0.44 11.72
N VAL A 60 22.92 0.62 12.94
CA VAL A 60 23.75 0.74 14.16
C VAL A 60 23.92 -0.58 14.89
N ARG A 61 22.86 -1.41 14.94
CA ARG A 61 22.87 -2.66 15.70
C ARG A 61 23.83 -3.65 15.06
N LYS A 62 24.84 -4.07 15.83
CA LYS A 62 25.73 -5.17 15.46
C LYS A 62 25.33 -6.45 16.17
N GLN A 63 25.37 -7.57 15.47
CA GLN A 63 25.15 -8.90 16.04
C GLN A 63 25.69 -9.95 15.08
N PHE A 64 26.55 -10.84 15.58
CA PHE A 64 27.26 -11.86 14.80
C PHE A 64 28.14 -11.26 13.70
N GLY A 65 28.99 -12.08 13.09
CA GLY A 65 29.82 -11.67 11.96
C GLY A 65 30.82 -12.75 11.57
N PRO A 66 31.78 -12.43 10.67
CA PRO A 66 32.77 -13.38 10.17
C PRO A 66 33.66 -13.98 11.28
N SER A 67 33.78 -13.30 12.42
CA SER A 67 34.52 -13.77 13.59
C SER A 67 33.95 -13.17 14.87
N GLU A 68 34.30 -13.75 16.03
CA GLU A 68 33.84 -13.29 17.36
C GLU A 68 34.23 -11.84 17.68
N HIS A 69 35.29 -11.32 17.05
CA HIS A 69 35.78 -9.95 17.29
C HIS A 69 35.32 -8.94 16.23
N CYS A 70 34.60 -9.39 15.20
CA CYS A 70 34.15 -8.55 14.10
C CYS A 70 32.66 -8.76 13.87
N GLU A 71 31.84 -8.11 14.68
CA GLU A 71 30.40 -8.09 14.43
C GLU A 71 30.05 -7.13 13.29
N LEU A 72 29.14 -7.57 12.43
CA LEU A 72 28.57 -6.77 11.36
C LEU A 72 27.31 -6.07 11.85
N SER A 73 27.07 -4.88 11.29
CA SER A 73 25.77 -4.23 11.39
C SER A 73 24.70 -5.13 10.79
N ILE A 74 23.54 -5.26 11.42
CA ILE A 74 22.54 -6.23 10.97
C ILE A 74 21.97 -5.89 9.60
N ILE A 75 22.04 -4.62 9.17
CA ILE A 75 21.69 -4.20 7.80
C ILE A 75 22.59 -4.83 6.72
N GLU A 76 23.78 -5.35 7.08
CA GLU A 76 24.69 -6.02 6.16
C GLU A 76 24.18 -7.41 5.73
N TYR A 77 23.25 -8.00 6.48
CA TYR A 77 22.72 -9.33 6.16
C TYR A 77 21.60 -9.26 5.11
N PRO A 78 21.66 -10.08 4.03
CA PRO A 78 20.63 -10.10 3.00
C PRO A 78 19.22 -10.35 3.52
N LEU A 79 19.07 -11.16 4.59
CA LEU A 79 17.78 -11.41 5.21
C LEU A 79 17.20 -10.13 5.82
N GLN A 80 18.00 -9.31 6.51
CA GLN A 80 17.53 -8.05 7.09
C GLN A 80 17.12 -7.06 5.99
N GLN A 81 17.91 -7.01 4.91
CA GLN A 81 17.62 -6.18 3.73
C GLN A 81 16.31 -6.60 3.07
N TRP A 82 16.15 -7.88 2.74
CA TRP A 82 14.93 -8.43 2.13
C TRP A 82 13.68 -8.24 3.00
N ARG A 83 13.82 -8.25 4.34
CA ARG A 83 12.69 -7.99 5.24
C ARG A 83 12.24 -6.53 5.27
N LEU A 84 13.13 -5.56 5.04
CA LEU A 84 12.86 -4.13 5.23
C LEU A 84 12.76 -3.37 3.91
N PHE A 85 13.69 -3.57 2.98
CA PHE A 85 13.84 -2.73 1.79
C PHE A 85 12.64 -2.82 0.83
N PRO A 86 11.95 -3.97 0.68
CA PRO A 86 10.70 -3.99 -0.07
C PRO A 86 9.61 -3.10 0.52
N TYR A 87 9.54 -2.94 1.84
CA TYR A 87 8.61 -2.00 2.47
C TYR A 87 9.05 -0.54 2.32
N LEU A 88 10.36 -0.28 2.26
CA LEU A 88 10.87 1.03 1.87
C LEU A 88 10.46 1.36 0.43
N ALA A 89 10.66 0.44 -0.51
CA ALA A 89 10.20 0.59 -1.88
C ALA A 89 8.68 0.79 -1.97
N ALA A 90 7.90 0.02 -1.21
CA ALA A 90 6.46 0.20 -1.10
C ALA A 90 6.06 1.58 -0.56
N LEU A 91 6.79 2.13 0.41
CA LEU A 91 6.54 3.49 0.91
C LEU A 91 6.67 4.53 -0.20
N PHE A 92 7.71 4.45 -1.03
CA PHE A 92 7.89 5.38 -2.16
C PHE A 92 6.78 5.22 -3.21
N ALA A 93 6.38 3.99 -3.52
CA ALA A 93 5.25 3.73 -4.44
C ALA A 93 3.92 4.27 -3.88
N MET A 94 3.68 4.07 -2.57
CA MET A 94 2.50 4.59 -1.87
C MET A 94 2.49 6.12 -1.87
N LYS A 95 3.64 6.78 -1.63
CA LYS A 95 3.77 8.24 -1.69
C LYS A 95 3.48 8.78 -3.10
N ALA A 96 4.02 8.14 -4.14
CA ALA A 96 3.78 8.55 -5.52
C ALA A 96 2.29 8.45 -5.89
N ALA A 97 1.64 7.33 -5.57
CA ALA A 97 0.21 7.15 -5.83
C ALA A 97 -0.67 8.10 -4.99
N ALA A 98 -0.36 8.26 -3.70
CA ALA A 98 -1.10 9.18 -2.83
C ALA A 98 -1.01 10.63 -3.33
N ARG A 99 0.16 11.05 -3.85
CA ARG A 99 0.35 12.37 -4.45
C ARG A 99 -0.56 12.56 -5.67
N GLU A 100 -0.53 11.65 -6.64
CA GLU A 100 -1.37 11.76 -7.84
C GLU A 100 -2.86 11.78 -7.47
N LEU A 101 -3.30 10.89 -6.59
CA LEU A 101 -4.69 10.84 -6.12
C LEU A 101 -5.09 12.12 -5.37
N HIS A 102 -4.17 12.71 -4.59
CA HIS A 102 -4.42 13.95 -3.86
C HIS A 102 -4.56 15.15 -4.79
N GLU A 103 -3.66 15.30 -5.77
CA GLU A 103 -3.73 16.34 -6.79
C GLU A 103 -5.07 16.27 -7.54
N ARG A 104 -5.49 15.06 -7.95
CA ARG A 104 -6.81 14.85 -8.58
C ARG A 104 -7.99 15.15 -7.66
N ASN A 105 -7.93 14.71 -6.40
CA ASN A 105 -8.98 14.99 -5.43
C ASN A 105 -9.15 16.50 -5.16
N PHE A 106 -8.06 17.26 -5.12
CA PHE A 106 -8.11 18.70 -4.94
C PHE A 106 -8.91 19.39 -6.06
N HIS A 107 -8.72 18.96 -7.31
CA HIS A 107 -9.51 19.45 -8.44
C HIS A 107 -11.00 19.08 -8.33
N LEU A 108 -11.31 17.84 -7.93
CA LEU A 108 -12.69 17.35 -7.81
C LEU A 108 -13.45 17.96 -6.63
N THR A 109 -12.79 18.17 -5.49
CA THR A 109 -13.44 18.67 -4.25
C THR A 109 -13.95 20.10 -4.40
N LYS A 110 -13.24 20.94 -5.18
CA LYS A 110 -13.69 22.30 -5.49
C LYS A 110 -15.05 22.33 -6.20
N ILE A 111 -15.31 21.31 -7.01
CA ILE A 111 -16.50 21.23 -7.88
C ILE A 111 -17.67 20.61 -7.11
N LEU A 112 -17.41 19.61 -6.25
CA LEU A 112 -18.41 18.97 -5.40
C LEU A 112 -19.01 19.90 -4.32
N HIS A 113 -18.47 21.10 -4.14
CA HIS A 113 -18.97 22.06 -3.15
C HIS A 113 -20.33 22.65 -3.54
N ASP A 114 -20.61 22.81 -4.83
CA ASP A 114 -21.87 23.33 -5.36
C ASP A 114 -22.70 22.22 -6.04
N PRO A 115 -23.77 21.70 -5.39
CA PRO A 115 -24.61 20.65 -5.96
C PRO A 115 -25.49 21.13 -7.12
N THR A 116 -25.53 22.43 -7.40
CA THR A 116 -26.28 23.00 -8.53
C THR A 116 -25.46 22.96 -9.83
N GLN A 117 -24.14 22.82 -9.74
CA GLN A 117 -23.29 22.62 -10.91
C GLN A 117 -23.35 21.17 -11.37
N LEU A 118 -23.80 20.97 -12.62
CA LEU A 118 -23.75 19.67 -13.26
C LEU A 118 -22.30 19.32 -13.56
N LEU A 119 -21.83 18.19 -13.02
CA LEU A 119 -20.51 17.66 -13.34
C LEU A 119 -20.39 17.39 -14.84
N SER A 120 -19.25 17.77 -15.42
CA SER A 120 -18.90 17.39 -16.78
C SER A 120 -18.75 15.87 -16.91
N GLN A 121 -18.82 15.35 -18.13
CA GLN A 121 -18.62 13.91 -18.36
C GLN A 121 -17.23 13.44 -17.90
N GLU A 122 -16.22 14.31 -18.03
CA GLU A 122 -14.86 14.06 -17.55
C GLU A 122 -14.77 13.98 -16.03
N GLU A 123 -15.42 14.89 -15.31
CA GLU A 123 -15.46 14.88 -13.85
C GLU A 123 -16.19 13.63 -13.31
N MET A 124 -17.30 13.26 -13.94
CA MET A 124 -18.04 12.05 -13.59
C MET A 124 -17.21 10.77 -13.81
N ALA A 125 -16.46 10.74 -14.91
CA ALA A 125 -15.53 9.66 -15.21
C ALA A 125 -14.40 9.59 -14.17
N ALA A 126 -13.78 10.74 -13.86
CA ALA A 126 -12.73 10.85 -12.85
C ALA A 126 -13.20 10.42 -11.45
N LEU A 127 -14.42 10.80 -11.02
CA LEU A 127 -14.97 10.37 -9.73
C LEU A 127 -15.17 8.86 -9.66
N THR A 128 -15.65 8.26 -10.76
CA THR A 128 -15.87 6.81 -10.82
C THR A 128 -14.54 6.05 -10.78
N GLU A 129 -13.55 6.51 -11.54
CA GLU A 129 -12.20 5.96 -11.57
C GLU A 129 -11.49 6.12 -10.21
N MET A 130 -11.56 7.32 -9.60
CA MET A 130 -11.05 7.60 -8.25
C MET A 130 -11.69 6.69 -7.20
N HIS A 131 -13.01 6.48 -7.27
CA HIS A 131 -13.70 5.59 -6.34
C HIS A 131 -13.17 4.15 -6.43
N ALA A 132 -12.99 3.62 -7.64
CA ALA A 132 -12.44 2.28 -7.85
C ALA A 132 -10.98 2.19 -7.36
N LEU A 133 -10.13 3.15 -7.73
CA LEU A 133 -8.73 3.22 -7.28
C LEU A 133 -8.63 3.29 -5.76
N LEU A 134 -9.37 4.19 -5.11
CA LEU A 134 -9.32 4.35 -3.67
C LEU A 134 -9.85 3.12 -2.93
N SER A 135 -10.83 2.42 -3.49
CA SER A 135 -11.31 1.15 -2.91
C SER A 135 -10.20 0.09 -2.91
N ALA A 136 -9.45 -0.03 -4.00
CA ALA A 136 -8.34 -0.98 -4.11
C ALA A 136 -7.11 -0.53 -3.30
N CYS A 137 -6.65 0.71 -3.51
CA CYS A 137 -5.47 1.29 -2.86
C CYS A 137 -5.63 1.36 -1.34
N LYS A 138 -6.79 1.72 -0.80
CA LYS A 138 -6.99 1.77 0.67
C LYS A 138 -6.67 0.44 1.32
N ALA A 139 -7.07 -0.67 0.71
CA ALA A 139 -6.79 -1.99 1.22
C ALA A 139 -5.31 -2.37 1.07
N VAL A 140 -4.70 -2.13 -0.10
CA VAL A 140 -3.27 -2.39 -0.32
C VAL A 140 -2.41 -1.58 0.63
N PHE A 141 -2.69 -0.29 0.81
CA PHE A 141 -1.95 0.61 1.70
C PHE A 141 -2.04 0.14 3.15
N SER A 142 -3.26 -0.09 3.66
CA SER A 142 -3.46 -0.46 5.06
C SER A 142 -2.90 -1.85 5.39
N TRP A 143 -3.08 -2.86 4.52
CA TRP A 143 -2.46 -4.18 4.71
C TRP A 143 -0.94 -4.13 4.60
N THR A 144 -0.39 -3.35 3.67
CA THR A 144 1.06 -3.18 3.52
C THR A 144 1.66 -2.51 4.76
N THR A 145 1.09 -1.39 5.22
CA THR A 145 1.55 -0.72 6.44
C THR A 145 1.41 -1.62 7.67
N GLN A 146 0.32 -2.38 7.76
CA GLN A 146 0.10 -3.33 8.85
C GLN A 146 1.22 -4.37 8.92
N ALA A 147 1.52 -5.02 7.79
CA ALA A 147 2.58 -6.02 7.70
C ALA A 147 3.97 -5.41 7.93
N ALA A 148 4.21 -4.23 7.36
CA ALA A 148 5.48 -3.51 7.49
C ALA A 148 5.80 -3.14 8.94
N ILE A 149 4.84 -2.56 9.69
CA ILE A 149 5.04 -2.22 11.11
C ILE A 149 5.44 -3.47 11.90
N GLN A 150 4.77 -4.60 11.63
CA GLN A 150 5.05 -5.85 12.31
C GLN A 150 6.45 -6.39 11.97
N GLN A 151 6.85 -6.32 10.69
CA GLN A 151 8.19 -6.71 10.26
C GLN A 151 9.28 -5.79 10.81
N CYS A 152 9.05 -4.47 10.81
CA CYS A 152 9.96 -3.48 11.39
C CYS A 152 10.20 -3.73 12.88
N ARG A 153 9.13 -4.03 13.64
CA ARG A 153 9.22 -4.37 15.06
C ARG A 153 10.08 -5.61 15.30
N GLU A 154 9.84 -6.68 14.55
CA GLU A 154 10.59 -7.94 14.66
C GLU A 154 12.05 -7.79 14.19
N ALA A 155 12.29 -6.95 13.17
CA ALA A 155 13.63 -6.65 12.67
C ALA A 155 14.49 -5.89 13.70
N CYS A 156 13.86 -5.21 14.66
CA CYS A 156 14.52 -4.58 15.82
C CYS A 156 14.74 -5.53 17.02
N GLY A 157 14.38 -6.82 16.89
CA GLY A 157 14.56 -7.83 17.93
C GLY A 157 13.85 -7.48 19.24
N GLY A 158 14.45 -7.86 20.38
CA GLY A 158 13.88 -7.61 21.71
C GLY A 158 13.65 -6.13 22.02
N HIS A 159 14.55 -5.25 21.57
CA HIS A 159 14.39 -3.80 21.77
C HIS A 159 13.16 -3.25 21.03
N GLY A 160 12.76 -3.85 19.91
CA GLY A 160 11.54 -3.48 19.20
C GLY A 160 10.25 -3.70 20.01
N TYR A 161 10.29 -4.50 21.08
CA TYR A 161 9.15 -4.72 21.97
C TYR A 161 9.00 -3.66 23.07
N LEU A 162 10.04 -2.85 23.31
CA LEU A 162 10.00 -1.80 24.33
C LEU A 162 9.03 -0.70 23.93
N LYS A 163 8.30 -0.14 24.92
CA LYS A 163 7.39 0.99 24.70
C LYS A 163 8.11 2.18 24.03
N CYS A 164 9.34 2.48 24.46
CA CYS A 164 10.16 3.55 23.92
C CYS A 164 10.65 3.32 22.47
N ALA A 165 10.48 2.11 21.91
CA ALA A 165 10.71 1.87 20.49
C ALA A 165 9.56 2.37 19.59
N GLY A 166 8.35 2.57 20.15
CA GLY A 166 7.21 3.19 19.46
C GLY A 166 6.36 2.26 18.58
N PHE A 167 6.83 1.05 18.24
CA PHE A 167 6.12 0.16 17.31
C PHE A 167 4.73 -0.29 17.79
N ALA A 168 4.53 -0.47 19.10
CA ALA A 168 3.24 -0.87 19.65
C ALA A 168 2.14 0.17 19.36
N ASP A 169 2.47 1.46 19.51
CA ASP A 169 1.52 2.55 19.24
C ASP A 169 1.27 2.69 17.73
N LEU A 170 2.33 2.60 16.91
CA LEU A 170 2.19 2.60 15.45
C LEU A 170 1.26 1.47 15.00
N ARG A 171 1.42 0.27 15.55
CA ARG A 171 0.60 -0.88 15.21
C ARG A 171 -0.86 -0.67 15.62
N ASN A 172 -1.08 -0.27 16.87
CA ASN A 172 -2.42 -0.03 17.41
C ASN A 172 -3.18 1.05 16.61
N ASN A 173 -2.48 2.10 16.17
CA ASN A 173 -3.06 3.17 15.36
C ASN A 173 -3.38 2.71 13.92
N ASN A 174 -2.57 1.82 13.34
CA ASN A 174 -2.78 1.34 11.98
C ASN A 174 -3.91 0.30 11.85
N ASP A 175 -4.14 -0.54 12.87
CA ASP A 175 -5.07 -1.67 12.74
C ASP A 175 -6.50 -1.22 12.39
N ALA A 176 -6.93 -0.05 12.88
CA ALA A 176 -8.22 0.53 12.52
C ALA A 176 -8.32 0.89 11.01
N SER A 177 -7.21 1.24 10.35
CA SER A 177 -7.17 1.57 8.92
C SER A 177 -7.53 0.40 8.02
N CYS A 178 -7.52 -0.84 8.53
CA CYS A 178 -7.99 -2.02 7.79
C CYS A 178 -9.53 -2.14 7.76
N THR A 179 -10.23 -1.39 8.63
CA THR A 179 -11.67 -1.57 8.91
C THR A 179 -12.50 -0.32 8.62
N TYR A 180 -12.11 0.85 9.14
CA TYR A 180 -12.88 2.08 8.89
C TYR A 180 -12.79 2.50 7.42
N GLU A 181 -13.69 3.39 6.98
CA GLU A 181 -13.78 3.86 5.58
C GLU A 181 -14.01 2.72 4.55
N GLY A 182 -14.49 1.58 5.05
CA GLY A 182 -14.83 0.36 4.31
C GLY A 182 -13.88 -0.79 4.65
N ASP A 183 -14.43 -1.95 4.99
CA ASP A 183 -13.65 -3.19 5.19
C ASP A 183 -12.81 -3.49 3.93
N ASN A 184 -11.52 -3.80 4.14
CA ASN A 184 -10.59 -4.00 3.04
C ASN A 184 -11.04 -5.10 2.05
N ASN A 185 -11.65 -6.20 2.52
CA ASN A 185 -12.08 -7.29 1.66
C ASN A 185 -13.34 -6.93 0.86
N VAL A 186 -14.29 -6.25 1.47
CA VAL A 186 -15.50 -5.75 0.80
C VAL A 186 -15.15 -4.70 -0.26
N LEU A 187 -14.20 -3.81 0.01
CA LEU A 187 -13.77 -2.80 -0.96
C LEU A 187 -13.16 -3.42 -2.23
N GLN A 188 -12.53 -4.59 -2.14
CA GLN A 188 -11.99 -5.26 -3.33
C GLN A 188 -13.10 -5.61 -4.33
N GLN A 189 -14.32 -5.84 -3.85
CA GLN A 189 -15.46 -6.13 -4.69
C GLN A 189 -15.89 -4.90 -5.51
N GLN A 190 -15.78 -3.69 -4.96
CA GLN A 190 -16.14 -2.44 -5.67
C GLN A 190 -15.19 -2.21 -6.86
N ALA A 191 -13.89 -2.31 -6.64
CA ALA A 191 -12.89 -2.09 -7.67
C ALA A 191 -12.90 -3.18 -8.74
N SER A 192 -12.88 -4.45 -8.34
CA SER A 192 -12.86 -5.57 -9.29
C SER A 192 -14.10 -5.64 -10.17
N GLN A 193 -15.31 -5.39 -9.64
CA GLN A 193 -16.52 -5.34 -10.46
C GLN A 193 -16.51 -4.19 -11.45
N TRP A 194 -15.90 -3.06 -11.10
CA TRP A 194 -15.72 -1.97 -12.04
C TRP A 194 -14.78 -2.38 -13.18
N VAL A 195 -13.61 -2.95 -12.87
CA VAL A 195 -12.66 -3.46 -13.88
C VAL A 195 -13.29 -4.54 -14.77
N VAL A 196 -14.03 -5.50 -14.21
CA VAL A 196 -14.71 -6.56 -14.99
C VAL A 196 -15.76 -5.97 -15.93
N ARG A 197 -16.55 -4.99 -15.49
CA ARG A 197 -17.52 -4.31 -16.39
C ARG A 197 -16.83 -3.63 -17.56
N LEU A 198 -15.71 -2.95 -17.31
CA LEU A 198 -14.92 -2.32 -18.36
C LEU A 198 -14.33 -3.36 -19.32
N TRP A 199 -13.84 -4.48 -18.78
CA TRP A 199 -13.37 -5.60 -19.59
C TRP A 199 -14.46 -6.09 -20.55
N GLU A 200 -15.69 -6.32 -20.08
CA GLU A 200 -16.80 -6.76 -20.94
C GLU A 200 -17.15 -5.74 -22.03
N GLN A 201 -16.97 -4.45 -21.75
CA GLN A 201 -17.30 -3.35 -22.66
C GLN A 201 -16.16 -2.94 -23.59
N ARG A 202 -14.97 -3.53 -23.45
CA ARG A 202 -13.74 -3.09 -24.15
C ARG A 202 -13.79 -3.19 -25.67
N GLY A 203 -14.67 -4.04 -26.22
CA GLY A 203 -14.90 -4.16 -27.66
C GLY A 203 -15.76 -3.05 -28.26
N GLY A 204 -16.35 -2.18 -27.43
CA GLY A 204 -17.13 -1.01 -27.84
C GLY A 204 -16.31 0.28 -27.89
N GLN A 205 -17.00 1.42 -27.81
CA GLN A 205 -16.34 2.72 -27.72
C GLN A 205 -15.58 2.83 -26.39
N ARG A 206 -14.29 3.19 -26.46
CA ARG A 206 -13.45 3.42 -25.28
C ARG A 206 -14.05 4.54 -24.43
N GLY A 207 -14.22 4.26 -23.14
CA GLY A 207 -14.63 5.25 -22.15
C GLY A 207 -13.57 6.31 -21.87
N LEU A 208 -13.92 7.32 -21.09
CA LEU A 208 -12.99 8.35 -20.62
C LEU A 208 -12.40 7.91 -19.27
N PHE A 209 -11.06 7.93 -19.16
CA PHE A 209 -10.35 7.53 -17.93
C PHE A 209 -9.23 8.53 -17.64
N PRO A 210 -9.55 9.69 -17.02
CA PRO A 210 -8.60 10.78 -16.85
C PRO A 210 -7.35 10.44 -16.01
N LEU A 211 -7.38 9.36 -15.21
CA LEU A 211 -6.21 8.90 -14.46
C LEU A 211 -5.40 7.83 -15.24
N GLY A 212 -5.93 7.33 -16.36
CA GLY A 212 -5.28 6.32 -17.20
C GLY A 212 -5.11 4.96 -16.52
N SER A 213 -5.80 4.70 -15.41
CA SER A 213 -5.58 3.52 -14.56
C SER A 213 -5.97 2.20 -15.24
N VAL A 214 -6.84 2.27 -16.24
CA VAL A 214 -7.40 1.12 -16.97
C VAL A 214 -7.03 1.12 -18.46
N ASP A 215 -6.09 1.97 -18.87
CA ASP A 215 -5.61 2.04 -20.25
C ASP A 215 -5.05 0.70 -20.73
N LEU A 216 -4.46 -0.07 -19.82
CA LEU A 216 -3.96 -1.42 -20.05
C LEU A 216 -5.04 -2.38 -20.59
N LEU A 217 -6.31 -2.21 -20.23
CA LEU A 217 -7.40 -3.11 -20.65
C LEU A 217 -7.71 -3.00 -22.16
N TYR A 218 -7.24 -1.93 -22.79
CA TYR A 218 -7.46 -1.63 -24.20
C TYR A 218 -6.21 -1.88 -25.07
N ARG A 219 -5.10 -2.33 -24.47
CA ARG A 219 -3.86 -2.66 -25.18
C ARG A 219 -3.85 -4.14 -25.57
N SER A 220 -3.04 -4.49 -26.57
CA SER A 220 -2.80 -5.89 -26.91
C SER A 220 -1.98 -6.54 -25.80
N ARG A 221 -2.44 -7.69 -25.29
CA ARG A 221 -1.75 -8.44 -24.24
C ARG A 221 -0.55 -9.19 -24.84
N ALA A 222 0.61 -9.07 -24.22
CA ALA A 222 1.79 -9.88 -24.56
C ALA A 222 1.49 -11.39 -24.39
N GLY A 223 2.18 -12.23 -25.16
CA GLY A 223 2.01 -13.69 -25.06
C GLY A 223 2.68 -14.26 -23.81
N ARG A 224 3.93 -13.87 -23.56
CA ARG A 224 4.79 -14.32 -22.45
C ARG A 224 5.71 -13.20 -22.02
N MET A 225 6.31 -13.31 -20.84
CA MET A 225 7.35 -12.40 -20.37
C MET A 225 8.57 -12.48 -21.30
N SER A 226 8.97 -11.33 -21.84
CA SER A 226 10.11 -11.21 -22.75
C SER A 226 11.46 -11.23 -22.03
N ALA A 227 11.50 -10.82 -20.76
CA ALA A 227 12.72 -10.75 -19.97
C ALA A 227 13.30 -12.14 -19.67
N THR A 228 14.62 -12.25 -19.85
CA THR A 228 15.41 -13.47 -19.70
C THR A 228 16.59 -13.32 -18.76
N SER A 229 16.78 -12.13 -18.19
CA SER A 229 17.87 -11.77 -17.28
C SER A 229 17.39 -10.85 -16.14
N GLU A 230 18.14 -10.80 -15.04
CA GLU A 230 17.86 -9.88 -13.93
C GLU A 230 17.89 -8.41 -14.38
N ARG A 231 18.83 -8.05 -15.25
CA ARG A 231 18.97 -6.67 -15.75
C ARG A 231 17.72 -6.20 -16.47
N GLU A 232 17.11 -7.06 -17.28
CA GLU A 232 15.86 -6.73 -17.97
C GLU A 232 14.69 -6.63 -16.99
N LEU A 233 14.60 -7.53 -16.00
CA LEU A 233 13.57 -7.49 -14.96
C LEU A 233 13.66 -6.24 -14.06
N CYS A 234 14.88 -5.76 -13.82
CA CYS A 234 15.10 -4.54 -13.04
C CYS A 234 14.73 -3.25 -13.81
N HIS A 235 14.31 -3.35 -15.08
CA HIS A 235 13.79 -2.22 -15.84
C HIS A 235 12.27 -2.09 -15.62
N PRO A 236 11.77 -1.05 -14.93
CA PRO A 236 10.36 -0.98 -14.52
C PRO A 236 9.31 -1.13 -15.63
N PRO A 237 9.52 -0.67 -16.88
CA PRO A 237 8.61 -0.96 -17.99
C PRO A 237 8.33 -2.44 -18.24
N VAL A 238 9.30 -3.33 -17.99
CA VAL A 238 9.11 -4.80 -18.10
C VAL A 238 8.14 -5.29 -17.02
N VAL A 239 8.27 -4.77 -15.80
CA VAL A 239 7.38 -5.12 -14.69
C VAL A 239 5.98 -4.54 -14.89
N LEU A 240 5.87 -3.34 -15.46
CA LEU A 240 4.60 -2.75 -15.86
C LEU A 240 3.90 -3.63 -16.92
N GLU A 241 4.60 -4.08 -17.96
CA GLU A 241 4.04 -5.00 -18.95
C GLU A 241 3.53 -6.31 -18.30
N ALA A 242 4.29 -6.85 -17.33
CA ALA A 242 3.85 -8.03 -16.58
C ALA A 242 2.56 -7.78 -15.79
N TYR A 243 2.41 -6.59 -15.20
CA TYR A 243 1.16 -6.19 -14.53
C TYR A 243 0.03 -5.93 -15.53
N GLU A 244 0.29 -5.32 -16.69
CA GLU A 244 -0.71 -5.14 -17.75
C GLU A 244 -1.27 -6.51 -18.19
N TRP A 245 -0.38 -7.50 -18.36
CA TRP A 245 -0.76 -8.88 -18.62
C TRP A 245 -1.60 -9.46 -17.47
N LEU A 246 -1.12 -9.33 -16.23
CA LEU A 246 -1.75 -9.93 -15.05
C LEU A 246 -3.15 -9.39 -14.80
N VAL A 247 -3.32 -8.06 -14.82
CA VAL A 247 -4.62 -7.40 -14.62
C VAL A 247 -5.58 -7.79 -15.74
N SER A 248 -5.13 -7.81 -16.99
CA SER A 248 -5.95 -8.22 -18.14
C SER A 248 -6.37 -9.69 -18.05
N TRP A 249 -5.44 -10.59 -17.70
CA TRP A 249 -5.73 -12.01 -17.53
C TRP A 249 -6.69 -12.26 -16.37
N LEU A 250 -6.49 -11.62 -15.22
CA LEU A 250 -7.40 -11.72 -14.08
C LEU A 250 -8.78 -11.14 -14.41
N ALA A 251 -8.87 -10.03 -15.13
CA ALA A 251 -10.13 -9.46 -15.60
C ALA A 251 -10.87 -10.43 -16.53
N GLU A 252 -10.16 -11.03 -17.48
CA GLU A 252 -10.67 -12.05 -18.39
C GLU A 252 -11.24 -13.25 -17.63
N ARG A 253 -10.44 -13.85 -16.75
CA ARG A 253 -10.84 -15.04 -15.99
C ARG A 253 -11.98 -14.74 -15.04
N THR A 254 -12.00 -13.56 -14.42
CA THR A 254 -13.11 -13.15 -13.55
C THR A 254 -14.40 -12.99 -14.37
N ALA A 255 -14.33 -12.32 -15.52
CA ALA A 255 -15.48 -12.14 -16.41
C ALA A 255 -16.02 -13.47 -16.95
N GLN A 256 -15.15 -14.38 -17.40
CA GLN A 256 -15.54 -15.71 -17.88
C GLN A 256 -16.30 -16.52 -16.82
N LEU A 257 -15.81 -16.54 -15.56
CA LEU A 257 -16.51 -17.23 -14.49
C LEU A 257 -17.86 -16.59 -14.20
N TYR A 258 -17.91 -15.26 -14.07
CA TYR A 258 -19.15 -14.53 -13.87
C TYR A 258 -20.18 -14.85 -14.96
N GLN A 259 -19.79 -14.78 -16.23
CA GLN A 259 -20.66 -15.09 -17.37
C GLN A 259 -21.14 -16.54 -17.38
N SER A 260 -20.24 -17.50 -17.09
CA SER A 260 -20.61 -18.92 -17.04
C SER A 260 -21.66 -19.22 -15.95
N GLN A 261 -21.57 -18.57 -14.79
CA GLN A 261 -22.53 -18.72 -13.69
C GLN A 261 -23.90 -18.14 -14.08
N VAL A 262 -23.90 -16.96 -14.70
CA VAL A 262 -25.14 -16.32 -15.19
C VAL A 262 -25.81 -17.16 -16.28
N GLN A 263 -25.03 -17.69 -17.23
CA GLN A 263 -25.53 -18.60 -18.27
C GLN A 263 -26.05 -19.92 -17.68
N GLY A 264 -25.44 -20.39 -16.59
CA GLY A 264 -25.92 -21.54 -15.80
C GLY A 264 -27.15 -21.26 -14.94
N GLY A 265 -27.78 -20.08 -15.05
CA GLY A 265 -29.01 -19.73 -14.33
C GLY A 265 -28.81 -19.12 -12.94
N THR A 266 -27.56 -18.88 -12.51
CA THR A 266 -27.28 -18.16 -11.25
C THR A 266 -27.61 -16.68 -11.41
N ASP A 267 -28.28 -16.08 -10.42
CA ASP A 267 -28.58 -14.65 -10.47
C ASP A 267 -27.30 -13.80 -10.44
N ARG A 268 -27.38 -12.57 -10.95
CA ARG A 268 -26.21 -11.68 -11.10
C ARG A 268 -25.55 -11.32 -9.76
N PHE A 269 -26.32 -11.23 -8.68
CA PHE A 269 -25.77 -10.89 -7.37
C PHE A 269 -24.95 -12.06 -6.84
N THR A 270 -25.50 -13.28 -6.88
CA THR A 270 -24.79 -14.49 -6.45
C THR A 270 -23.56 -14.78 -7.33
N ALA A 271 -23.69 -14.65 -8.66
CA ALA A 271 -22.57 -14.86 -9.59
C ALA A 271 -21.39 -13.88 -9.34
N ARG A 272 -21.68 -12.64 -8.95
CA ARG A 272 -20.64 -11.66 -8.54
C ARG A 272 -19.92 -12.08 -7.26
N ASN A 273 -20.63 -12.64 -6.28
CA ASN A 273 -20.02 -13.12 -5.05
C ASN A 273 -19.17 -14.39 -5.30
N HIS A 274 -19.66 -15.32 -6.12
CA HIS A 274 -18.91 -16.53 -6.51
C HIS A 274 -17.62 -16.22 -7.29
N SER A 275 -17.61 -15.14 -8.07
CA SER A 275 -16.43 -14.71 -8.83
C SER A 275 -15.45 -13.83 -8.05
N GLN A 276 -15.72 -13.54 -6.76
CA GLN A 276 -14.91 -12.64 -5.97
C GLN A 276 -13.65 -13.32 -5.40
N VAL A 277 -13.81 -14.45 -4.71
CA VAL A 277 -12.71 -15.13 -4.01
C VAL A 277 -11.74 -15.75 -5.03
N TYR A 278 -10.43 -15.58 -4.82
CA TYR A 278 -9.34 -16.01 -5.72
C TYR A 278 -9.33 -15.41 -7.14
N ARG A 279 -10.31 -14.57 -7.50
CA ARG A 279 -10.36 -13.90 -8.82
C ARG A 279 -10.54 -12.39 -8.65
N GLY A 280 -11.77 -11.91 -8.45
CA GLY A 280 -12.05 -10.48 -8.27
C GLY A 280 -11.17 -9.82 -7.19
N ARG A 281 -10.95 -10.48 -6.05
CA ARG A 281 -10.03 -9.99 -5.02
C ARG A 281 -8.61 -9.79 -5.55
N SER A 282 -8.04 -10.80 -6.21
CA SER A 282 -6.69 -10.74 -6.78
C SER A 282 -6.59 -9.69 -7.88
N LEU A 283 -7.62 -9.55 -8.72
CA LEU A 283 -7.72 -8.52 -9.75
C LEU A 283 -7.63 -7.11 -9.13
N SER A 284 -8.39 -6.86 -8.06
CA SER A 284 -8.40 -5.57 -7.37
C SER A 284 -7.02 -5.22 -6.79
N LEU A 285 -6.34 -6.20 -6.18
CA LEU A 285 -4.99 -6.02 -5.64
C LEU A 285 -3.97 -5.70 -6.74
N ALA A 286 -3.93 -6.52 -7.80
CA ALA A 286 -3.03 -6.31 -8.93
C ALA A 286 -3.28 -4.97 -9.63
N TYR A 287 -4.55 -4.55 -9.71
CA TYR A 287 -4.94 -3.25 -10.26
C TYR A 287 -4.38 -2.07 -9.46
N ALA A 288 -4.48 -2.10 -8.12
CA ALA A 288 -3.89 -1.07 -7.26
C ALA A 288 -2.36 -1.06 -7.33
N GLU A 289 -1.72 -2.23 -7.29
CA GLU A 289 -0.26 -2.35 -7.38
C GLU A 289 0.28 -1.85 -8.72
N HIS A 290 -0.39 -2.19 -9.83
CA HIS A 290 -0.08 -1.63 -11.15
C HIS A 290 -0.15 -0.10 -11.16
N TYR A 291 -1.23 0.47 -10.61
CA TYR A 291 -1.38 1.93 -10.52
C TYR A 291 -0.25 2.56 -9.69
N MET A 292 0.09 1.97 -8.54
CA MET A 292 1.21 2.44 -7.71
C MET A 292 2.55 2.39 -8.43
N LEU A 293 2.83 1.30 -9.15
CA LEU A 293 4.04 1.13 -9.93
C LEU A 293 4.12 2.16 -11.06
N MET A 294 3.01 2.40 -11.76
CA MET A 294 2.90 3.40 -12.82
C MET A 294 3.16 4.81 -12.28
N CYS A 295 2.56 5.19 -11.14
CA CYS A 295 2.81 6.49 -10.51
C CYS A 295 4.28 6.65 -10.11
N LEU A 296 4.90 5.62 -9.53
CA LEU A 296 6.31 5.68 -9.14
C LEU A 296 7.23 5.78 -10.36
N TRP A 297 6.96 5.03 -11.43
CA TRP A 297 7.72 5.12 -12.68
C TRP A 297 7.68 6.53 -13.28
N ARG A 298 6.49 7.17 -13.31
CA ARG A 298 6.38 8.57 -13.75
C ARG A 298 7.24 9.51 -12.90
N GLN A 299 7.33 9.29 -11.59
CA GLN A 299 8.24 10.08 -10.74
C GLN A 299 9.72 9.82 -11.06
N CYS A 300 10.09 8.60 -11.45
CA CYS A 300 11.45 8.29 -11.92
C CYS A 300 11.78 9.06 -13.20
N GLU A 301 10.86 9.11 -14.16
CA GLU A 301 11.02 9.85 -15.41
C GLU A 301 11.17 11.37 -15.17
N VAL A 302 10.38 11.93 -14.25
CA VAL A 302 10.51 13.34 -13.83
C VAL A 302 11.83 13.60 -13.12
N ALA A 303 12.26 12.71 -12.22
CA ALA A 303 13.52 12.85 -11.50
C ALA A 303 14.73 12.84 -12.46
N GLY A 304 14.68 12.04 -13.53
CA GLY A 304 15.72 12.01 -14.57
C GLY A 304 15.94 13.33 -15.31
N GLN A 305 14.95 14.23 -15.29
CA GLN A 305 15.09 15.58 -15.85
C GLN A 305 15.86 16.53 -14.92
N GLN A 306 16.03 16.15 -13.64
CA GLN A 306 16.60 17.00 -12.60
C GLN A 306 17.95 16.47 -12.08
N CYS A 307 18.05 15.16 -11.81
CA CYS A 307 19.22 14.53 -11.20
C CYS A 307 19.30 13.05 -11.60
N ALA A 308 20.39 12.66 -12.28
CA ALA A 308 20.63 11.29 -12.72
C ALA A 308 20.76 10.31 -11.55
N ASP A 309 21.52 10.66 -10.50
CA ASP A 309 21.71 9.80 -9.34
C ASP A 309 20.38 9.50 -8.62
N SER A 310 19.52 10.51 -8.48
CA SER A 310 18.18 10.33 -7.91
C SER A 310 17.30 9.43 -8.79
N GLN A 311 17.43 9.53 -10.11
CA GLN A 311 16.70 8.69 -11.05
C GLN A 311 17.10 7.22 -10.90
N ASP A 312 18.39 6.92 -10.77
CA ASP A 312 18.90 5.55 -10.63
C ASP A 312 18.37 4.90 -9.34
N VAL A 313 18.45 5.60 -8.21
CA VAL A 313 17.94 5.08 -6.93
C VAL A 313 16.41 4.91 -6.94
N LEU A 314 15.66 5.86 -7.50
CA LEU A 314 14.21 5.73 -7.65
C LEU A 314 13.83 4.59 -8.59
N THR A 315 14.59 4.37 -9.66
CA THR A 315 14.38 3.25 -10.59
C THR A 315 14.60 1.91 -9.89
N GLN A 316 15.63 1.79 -9.06
CA GLN A 316 15.86 0.59 -8.24
C GLN A 316 14.72 0.36 -7.24
N LEU A 317 14.23 1.40 -6.55
CA LEU A 317 13.06 1.30 -5.68
C LEU A 317 11.80 0.89 -6.44
N CYS A 318 11.60 1.43 -7.65
CA CYS A 318 10.48 1.10 -8.52
C CYS A 318 10.51 -0.38 -8.92
N ALA A 319 11.67 -0.87 -9.36
CA ALA A 319 11.88 -2.28 -9.67
C ALA A 319 11.68 -3.19 -8.45
N LEU A 320 12.23 -2.80 -7.28
CA LEU A 320 12.12 -3.60 -6.06
C LEU A 320 10.66 -3.73 -5.59
N PHE A 321 9.91 -2.61 -5.61
CA PHE A 321 8.48 -2.62 -5.30
C PHE A 321 7.71 -3.50 -6.29
N GLY A 322 7.94 -3.29 -7.59
CA GLY A 322 7.24 -4.00 -8.66
C GLY A 322 7.50 -5.51 -8.60
N LEU A 323 8.75 -5.94 -8.51
CA LEU A 323 9.12 -7.35 -8.44
C LEU A 323 8.64 -8.03 -7.16
N THR A 324 8.79 -7.37 -5.99
CA THR A 324 8.31 -7.97 -4.72
C THR A 324 6.80 -8.08 -4.66
N SER A 325 6.08 -7.15 -5.29
CA SER A 325 4.62 -7.23 -5.39
C SER A 325 4.18 -8.28 -6.40
N LEU A 326 4.85 -8.36 -7.55
CA LEU A 326 4.60 -9.35 -8.60
C LEU A 326 4.89 -10.79 -8.12
N GLU A 327 5.89 -10.99 -7.28
CA GLU A 327 6.26 -12.29 -6.69
C GLU A 327 5.09 -12.93 -5.93
N LYS A 328 4.25 -12.12 -5.26
CA LYS A 328 3.05 -12.60 -4.57
C LYS A 328 1.98 -13.15 -5.52
N HIS A 329 2.08 -12.85 -6.82
CA HIS A 329 1.16 -13.28 -7.87
C HIS A 329 1.73 -14.36 -8.79
N LEU A 330 2.89 -14.95 -8.47
CA LEU A 330 3.52 -15.99 -9.31
C LEU A 330 2.55 -17.11 -9.70
N VAL A 331 1.66 -17.52 -8.79
CA VAL A 331 0.63 -18.55 -9.07
C VAL A 331 -0.22 -18.21 -10.29
N PHE A 332 -0.65 -16.95 -10.43
CA PHE A 332 -1.47 -16.53 -11.57
C PHE A 332 -0.66 -16.39 -12.86
N LEU A 333 0.58 -15.92 -12.75
CA LEU A 333 1.50 -15.81 -13.89
C LEU A 333 1.81 -17.18 -14.49
N HIS A 334 1.98 -18.22 -13.65
CA HIS A 334 2.12 -19.60 -14.09
C HIS A 334 0.84 -20.18 -14.67
N GLN A 335 -0.31 -19.96 -14.03
CA GLN A 335 -1.60 -20.47 -14.51
C GLN A 335 -2.00 -19.94 -15.90
N GLY A 336 -1.55 -18.74 -16.26
CA GLY A 336 -1.75 -18.20 -17.60
C GLY A 336 -0.56 -18.38 -18.54
N ASP A 337 0.42 -19.21 -18.19
CA ASP A 337 1.61 -19.50 -18.99
C ASP A 337 2.44 -18.26 -19.39
N TYR A 338 2.34 -17.17 -18.63
CA TYR A 338 3.08 -15.94 -18.92
C TYR A 338 4.56 -16.07 -18.60
N ILE A 339 4.85 -16.74 -17.49
CA ILE A 339 6.21 -17.02 -17.03
C ILE A 339 6.47 -18.52 -16.94
N ASP A 340 7.75 -18.88 -16.90
CA ASP A 340 8.21 -20.23 -16.55
C ASP A 340 8.92 -20.27 -15.18
N GLY A 341 9.38 -21.47 -14.79
CA GLY A 341 10.10 -21.68 -13.54
C GLY A 341 11.42 -20.90 -13.45
N ARG A 342 12.11 -20.70 -14.59
CA ARG A 342 13.37 -19.94 -14.64
C ARG A 342 13.11 -18.46 -14.38
N GLN A 343 12.09 -17.88 -14.99
CA GLN A 343 11.71 -16.48 -14.78
C GLN A 343 11.26 -16.23 -13.32
N SER A 344 10.62 -17.20 -12.69
CA SER A 344 10.27 -17.11 -11.26
C SER A 344 11.50 -17.01 -10.36
N GLN A 345 12.51 -17.84 -10.63
CA GLN A 345 13.79 -17.78 -9.92
C GLN A 345 14.55 -16.47 -10.20
N LEU A 346 14.49 -15.97 -11.44
CA LEU A 346 15.08 -14.69 -11.82
C LEU A 346 14.43 -13.52 -11.07
N ILE A 347 13.10 -13.52 -10.88
CA ILE A 347 12.41 -12.51 -10.08
C ILE A 347 12.94 -12.51 -8.64
N GLN A 348 13.03 -13.68 -8.01
CA GLN A 348 13.54 -13.81 -6.63
C GLN A 348 15.00 -13.37 -6.52
N SER A 349 15.84 -13.74 -7.49
CA SER A 349 17.24 -13.33 -7.53
C SER A 349 17.39 -11.82 -7.71
N ALA A 350 16.64 -11.23 -8.64
CA ALA A 350 16.64 -9.78 -8.89
C ALA A 350 16.21 -8.97 -7.65
N ILE A 351 15.24 -9.46 -6.87
CA ILE A 351 14.84 -8.84 -5.59
C ILE A 351 16.03 -8.77 -4.62
N LEU A 352 16.78 -9.87 -4.46
CA LEU A 352 17.95 -9.91 -3.59
C LEU A 352 19.08 -9.02 -4.11
N THR A 353 19.33 -9.03 -5.42
CA THR A 353 20.29 -8.14 -6.09
C THR A 353 19.97 -6.66 -5.83
N LEU A 354 18.71 -6.25 -6.01
CA LEU A 354 18.24 -4.88 -5.75
C LEU A 354 18.37 -4.51 -4.27
N CYS A 355 18.07 -5.44 -3.36
CA CYS A 355 18.28 -5.21 -1.93
C CYS A 355 19.76 -4.92 -1.61
N GLY A 356 20.69 -5.70 -2.19
CA GLY A 356 22.12 -5.48 -2.03
C GLY A 356 22.60 -4.14 -2.61
N GLN A 357 22.06 -3.74 -3.76
CA GLN A 357 22.39 -2.45 -4.41
C GLN A 357 21.90 -1.25 -3.60
N LEU A 358 20.67 -1.30 -3.08
CA LEU A 358 20.06 -0.20 -2.32
C LEU A 358 20.60 -0.04 -0.89
N LYS A 359 21.33 -1.04 -0.37
CA LYS A 359 21.81 -1.07 1.01
C LYS A 359 22.52 0.22 1.44
N ASN A 360 23.43 0.71 0.60
CA ASN A 360 24.24 1.90 0.93
C ASN A 360 23.41 3.19 0.95
N GLU A 361 22.30 3.23 0.20
CA GLU A 361 21.41 4.40 0.10
C GLU A 361 20.29 4.38 1.15
N THR A 362 20.05 3.23 1.81
CA THR A 362 18.82 3.01 2.59
C THR A 362 18.69 3.98 3.77
N VAL A 363 19.79 4.33 4.45
CA VAL A 363 19.75 5.31 5.56
C VAL A 363 19.36 6.70 5.04
N SER A 364 20.01 7.15 3.95
CA SER A 364 19.67 8.43 3.31
C SER A 364 18.23 8.45 2.80
N LEU A 365 17.74 7.35 2.24
CA LEU A 365 16.36 7.20 1.77
C LEU A 365 15.34 7.32 2.90
N VAL A 366 15.60 6.73 4.08
CA VAL A 366 14.69 6.91 5.23
C VAL A 366 14.80 8.32 5.81
N ASP A 367 15.96 8.95 5.78
CA ASP A 367 16.13 10.33 6.26
C ASP A 367 15.33 11.35 5.42
N VAL A 368 15.14 11.10 4.12
CA VAL A 368 14.28 11.94 3.24
C VAL A 368 12.81 11.90 3.66
N VAL A 369 12.35 10.82 4.29
CA VAL A 369 10.94 10.63 4.68
C VAL A 369 10.71 10.69 6.19
N ALA A 370 11.77 10.68 6.99
CA ALA A 370 11.72 10.71 8.44
C ALA A 370 11.13 12.04 8.93
N PRO A 371 10.14 12.02 9.83
CA PRO A 371 9.77 13.24 10.54
C PRO A 371 10.85 13.58 11.59
N PRO A 372 10.82 14.80 12.15
CA PRO A 372 11.68 15.17 13.28
C PRO A 372 11.55 14.18 14.45
N ASP A 373 12.62 13.99 15.23
CA ASP A 373 12.70 12.96 16.28
C ASP A 373 11.59 13.06 17.33
N PHE A 374 11.08 14.27 17.62
CA PHE A 374 9.97 14.45 18.56
C PHE A 374 8.63 13.88 18.04
N ILE A 375 8.45 13.85 16.71
CA ILE A 375 7.29 13.21 16.05
C ILE A 375 7.53 11.71 15.90
N LEU A 376 8.75 11.32 15.51
CA LEU A 376 9.12 9.91 15.38
C LEU A 376 8.99 9.17 16.72
N ASN A 377 9.31 9.87 17.81
CA ASN A 377 9.13 9.47 19.21
C ASN A 377 9.61 8.02 19.47
N SER A 378 10.82 7.70 18.99
CA SER A 378 11.43 6.39 19.12
C SER A 378 12.91 6.49 19.42
N VAL A 379 13.35 5.87 20.52
CA VAL A 379 14.77 5.86 20.92
C VAL A 379 15.63 5.06 19.94
N LEU A 380 15.05 4.06 19.27
CA LEU A 380 15.74 3.23 18.28
C LEU A 380 15.91 3.94 16.94
N GLY A 381 14.96 4.82 16.60
CA GLY A 381 14.95 5.57 15.35
C GLY A 381 15.55 6.97 15.44
N HIS A 382 16.09 7.37 16.60
CA HIS A 382 16.60 8.73 16.81
C HIS A 382 17.72 9.08 15.83
N SER A 383 17.67 10.29 15.25
CA SER A 383 18.59 10.72 14.18
C SER A 383 20.07 10.73 14.56
N SER A 384 20.39 10.85 15.85
CA SER A 384 21.79 10.80 16.34
C SER A 384 22.47 9.44 16.16
N GLY A 385 21.72 8.35 15.97
CA GLY A 385 22.29 6.99 15.92
C GLY A 385 22.80 6.45 17.26
N GLU A 386 22.74 7.23 18.35
CA GLU A 386 23.19 6.87 19.70
C GLU A 386 22.18 5.95 20.43
N VAL A 387 21.79 4.85 19.79
CA VAL A 387 20.70 3.96 20.19
C VAL A 387 20.79 3.51 21.65
N TYR A 388 21.96 3.05 22.09
CA TYR A 388 22.13 2.50 23.44
C TYR A 388 22.10 3.59 24.52
N LYS A 389 22.68 4.76 24.23
CA LYS A 389 22.61 5.92 25.12
C LYS A 389 21.17 6.40 25.29
N ASN A 390 20.42 6.46 24.18
CA ASN A 390 19.01 6.86 24.21
C ASN A 390 18.13 5.82 24.94
N LEU A 391 18.43 4.53 24.78
CA LEU A 391 17.78 3.46 25.53
C LEU A 391 18.04 3.57 27.03
N GLU A 392 19.31 3.72 27.43
CA GLU A 392 19.70 3.92 28.83
C GLU A 392 19.01 5.15 29.42
N GLN A 393 19.05 6.28 28.70
CA GLN A 393 18.39 7.51 29.13
C GLN A 393 16.89 7.28 29.33
N ALA A 394 16.19 6.68 28.36
CA ALA A 394 14.77 6.38 28.50
C ALA A 394 14.47 5.48 29.70
N LEU A 395 15.31 4.47 29.98
CA LEU A 395 15.15 3.60 31.14
C LEU A 395 15.31 4.36 32.45
N LEU A 396 16.29 5.27 32.53
CA LEU A 396 16.59 6.03 33.76
C LEU A 396 15.62 7.20 34.01
N THR A 397 15.08 7.81 32.95
CA THR A 397 14.23 9.02 33.08
C THR A 397 12.74 8.74 33.03
N THR A 398 12.30 7.53 32.65
CA THR A 398 10.87 7.19 32.65
C THR A 398 10.35 7.16 34.09
N ALA A 399 9.28 7.91 34.35
CA ALA A 399 8.69 8.04 35.68
C ALA A 399 8.33 6.66 36.27
N GLY A 400 8.74 6.43 37.52
CA GLY A 400 8.47 5.19 38.25
C GLY A 400 9.43 4.03 37.96
N ASN A 401 10.35 4.12 36.99
CA ASN A 401 11.26 2.99 36.66
C ASN A 401 12.29 2.68 37.76
N LEU A 402 12.75 3.69 38.50
CA LEU A 402 13.72 3.53 39.59
C LEU A 402 13.05 3.51 40.97
N GLU A 403 11.73 3.65 41.01
CA GLU A 403 10.95 3.69 42.24
C GLU A 403 10.40 2.30 42.56
N ARG A 404 10.14 2.05 43.85
CA ARG A 404 9.39 0.84 44.20
C ARG A 404 7.94 1.02 43.73
N PRO A 405 7.31 -0.03 43.16
CA PRO A 405 5.92 0.08 42.78
C PRO A 405 5.07 0.41 44.02
N ALA A 406 4.02 1.22 43.87
CA ALA A 406 3.22 1.68 45.01
C ALA A 406 2.68 0.53 45.90
N TRP A 407 2.45 -0.64 45.29
CA TRP A 407 1.98 -1.86 45.94
C TRP A 407 3.08 -2.77 46.51
N TRP A 408 4.36 -2.35 46.51
CA TRP A 408 5.46 -3.22 46.97
C TRP A 408 5.32 -3.65 48.45
N THR A 409 4.70 -2.81 49.28
CA THR A 409 4.41 -3.11 50.69
C THR A 409 3.32 -4.17 50.87
N GLU A 410 2.36 -4.25 49.95
CA GLU A 410 1.28 -5.24 49.98
C GLU A 410 1.82 -6.67 49.79
N LEU A 411 2.85 -6.81 48.96
CA LEU A 411 3.53 -8.11 48.72
C LEU A 411 4.59 -8.43 49.78
N SER A 412 5.32 -7.43 50.27
CA SER A 412 6.38 -7.64 51.27
C SER A 412 5.86 -7.89 52.69
N GLY A 413 4.62 -7.48 52.99
CA GLY A 413 4.01 -7.64 54.31
C GLY A 413 3.31 -8.99 54.59
N LYS A 414 2.96 -9.79 53.56
CA LYS A 414 2.02 -10.93 53.71
C LYS A 414 2.36 -12.22 52.94
N PHE A 415 3.64 -12.58 52.84
CA PHE A 415 4.05 -13.98 52.62
C PHE A 415 4.64 -14.64 53.89
N ARG A 416 4.25 -14.19 55.09
CA ARG A 416 4.31 -15.07 56.27
C ARG A 416 3.21 -16.11 56.07
N SER A 417 3.56 -17.33 55.66
CA SER A 417 2.57 -18.40 55.51
C SER A 417 1.78 -18.54 56.83
N ARG A 418 0.46 -18.54 56.71
CA ARG A 418 -0.45 -19.15 57.69
C ARG A 418 -1.14 -20.37 57.07
N LEU A 419 -0.51 -20.95 56.05
CA LEU A 419 -0.75 -22.31 55.55
C LEU A 419 0.42 -23.17 55.98
#